data_AF-A0A1D3TUN9-F1
#
_entry.id   AF-A0A1D3TUN9-F1
#
_cell.length_a   1.000
_cell.length_b   1.000
_cell.length_c   1.000
_cell.angle_alpha   90.00
_cell.angle_beta   90.00
_cell.angle_gamma   90.00
#
_symmetry.space_group_name_H-M   'P 1'
#
loop_
_entity.id
_entity.type
_entity.pdbx_description
1 polymer ?
#
loop_
_entity_poly.entity_id
_entity_poly.type
_entity_poly.pdbx_seq_one_letter_code
_entity_poly.pdbx_strand_id
1 'polypeptide(L)'
;MKNIWWNQVTNAVQYVSQITQSILDEKSILIRYTSCMPWYAELESSIIEAVKQQSSEKKFVKTPAATDPGAYLLREFCKPEKRATYRPTKGYPKFFAESDDIVLHDRYLWVQIDDVNCLENWLAFVSEYVKERGKNKNTAVFILEWAGDEQASVKKGIKIFSLDDFIGDYDRIVFAVLASSSIRESAFIKKYIAELVANVAGNDIELCAECIQNHKPFLENPLAFIRMTVEEKERSDGTCFRYTKTSEEVEHFIWLAQIKTIYPHLEEYREEFVQKHSRAISKQLPISASYGEIYNDPKDVELGTLKYMADNGCLTLSTSEYENLKKYKDARNKLSHLAALSINEIKDMLK
;
A
#
# COMPACT_ATOMS: atom_id res chain seq x y z
N MET A 1 9.89 -8.70 0.83
CA MET A 1 8.85 -7.67 0.72
C MET A 1 7.96 -7.91 -0.50
N LYS A 2 8.50 -7.91 -1.72
CA LYS A 2 7.76 -8.26 -2.96
C LYS A 2 6.84 -9.49 -2.87
N ASN A 3 7.35 -10.62 -2.34
CA ASN A 3 6.55 -11.84 -2.17
C ASN A 3 5.41 -11.69 -1.15
N ILE A 4 5.57 -10.86 -0.13
CA ILE A 4 4.50 -10.61 0.85
C ILE A 4 3.40 -9.82 0.16
N TRP A 5 3.77 -8.77 -0.57
CA TRP A 5 2.83 -7.93 -1.29
C TRP A 5 2.05 -8.71 -2.35
N TRP A 6 2.74 -9.28 -3.34
CA TRP A 6 2.05 -9.89 -4.48
C TRP A 6 1.43 -11.27 -4.21
N ASN A 7 1.81 -11.96 -3.11
CA ASN A 7 1.32 -13.32 -2.84
C ASN A 7 0.52 -13.47 -1.54
N GLN A 8 0.49 -12.47 -0.65
CA GLN A 8 -0.19 -12.60 0.65
C GLN A 8 -1.18 -11.47 0.94
N VAL A 9 -1.01 -10.27 0.36
CA VAL A 9 -1.97 -9.19 0.53
C VAL A 9 -3.17 -9.44 -0.38
N THR A 10 -4.34 -9.67 0.22
CA THR A 10 -5.53 -10.18 -0.46
C THR A 10 -5.88 -9.42 -1.75
N ASN A 11 -5.99 -8.09 -1.70
CA ASN A 11 -6.39 -7.33 -2.89
C ASN A 11 -5.26 -7.25 -3.94
N ALA A 12 -4.00 -7.25 -3.53
CA ALA A 12 -2.87 -7.33 -4.46
C ALA A 12 -2.85 -8.69 -5.19
N VAL A 13 -3.11 -9.80 -4.48
CA VAL A 13 -3.28 -11.13 -5.08
C VAL A 13 -4.47 -11.15 -6.05
N GLN A 14 -5.61 -10.58 -5.64
CA GLN A 14 -6.79 -10.49 -6.50
C GLN A 14 -6.54 -9.64 -7.74
N TYR A 15 -5.77 -8.55 -7.63
CA TYR A 15 -5.41 -7.70 -8.76
C TYR A 15 -4.68 -8.49 -9.85
N VAL A 16 -3.62 -9.21 -9.46
CA VAL A 16 -2.87 -10.10 -10.37
C VAL A 16 -3.78 -11.18 -10.95
N SER A 17 -4.55 -11.87 -10.10
CA SER A 17 -5.43 -12.96 -10.53
C SER A 17 -6.49 -12.51 -11.55
N GLN A 18 -7.14 -11.36 -11.32
CA GLN A 18 -8.16 -10.87 -12.25
C GLN A 18 -7.58 -10.37 -13.57
N ILE A 19 -6.38 -9.78 -13.56
CA ILE A 19 -5.65 -9.42 -14.78
C ILE A 19 -5.31 -10.68 -15.57
N THR A 20 -4.68 -11.67 -14.93
CA THR A 20 -4.33 -12.95 -15.56
C THR A 20 -5.55 -13.64 -16.15
N GLN A 21 -6.65 -13.72 -15.42
CA GLN A 21 -7.87 -14.34 -15.92
C GLN A 21 -8.45 -13.59 -17.13
N SER A 22 -8.39 -12.25 -17.13
CA SER A 22 -8.90 -11.47 -18.25
C SER A 22 -8.06 -11.66 -19.51
N ILE A 23 -6.73 -11.81 -19.37
CA ILE A 23 -5.82 -12.12 -20.48
C ILE A 23 -6.08 -13.53 -21.02
N LEU A 24 -6.32 -14.52 -20.14
CA LEU A 24 -6.66 -15.90 -20.52
C LEU A 24 -8.03 -15.98 -21.23
N ASP A 25 -8.98 -15.14 -20.84
CA ASP A 25 -10.27 -14.96 -21.53
C ASP A 25 -10.15 -14.24 -22.89
N GLU A 26 -8.93 -14.00 -23.38
CA GLU A 26 -8.61 -13.22 -24.59
C GLU A 26 -9.20 -11.79 -24.60
N LYS A 27 -9.32 -11.15 -23.43
CA LYS A 27 -9.80 -9.77 -23.33
C LYS A 27 -8.61 -8.81 -23.28
N SER A 28 -8.66 -7.77 -24.12
CA SER A 28 -7.74 -6.64 -24.00
C SER A 28 -8.01 -5.85 -22.72
N ILE A 29 -6.94 -5.33 -22.10
CA ILE A 29 -6.99 -4.68 -20.80
C ILE A 29 -6.21 -3.36 -20.80
N LEU A 30 -6.57 -2.49 -19.85
CA LEU A 30 -5.80 -1.33 -19.44
C LEU A 30 -5.43 -1.48 -17.96
N ILE A 31 -4.14 -1.56 -17.66
CA ILE A 31 -3.55 -1.49 -16.33
C ILE A 31 -3.27 -0.02 -16.04
N ARG A 32 -3.84 0.51 -14.96
CA ARG A 32 -3.69 1.92 -14.58
C ARG A 32 -3.21 2.06 -13.15
N TYR A 33 -2.36 3.06 -12.89
CA TYR A 33 -1.95 3.48 -11.56
C TYR A 33 -1.53 4.96 -11.55
N THR A 34 -1.74 5.65 -10.43
CA THR A 34 -1.44 7.10 -10.31
C THR A 34 0.01 7.42 -9.97
N SER A 35 0.63 6.63 -9.09
CA SER A 35 1.93 6.96 -8.50
C SER A 35 3.06 6.06 -8.99
N CYS A 36 3.05 4.81 -8.54
CA CYS A 36 4.03 3.79 -8.90
C CYS A 36 3.42 2.40 -8.73
N MET A 37 3.95 1.44 -9.47
CA MET A 37 3.60 0.03 -9.32
C MET A 37 4.64 -0.65 -8.43
N PRO A 38 4.30 -1.15 -7.23
CA PRO A 38 5.26 -1.76 -6.33
C PRO A 38 5.89 -3.02 -6.94
N TRP A 39 7.22 -3.11 -7.01
CA TRP A 39 7.92 -4.27 -7.57
C TRP A 39 7.37 -4.65 -8.95
N TYR A 40 7.40 -3.69 -9.88
CA TYR A 40 6.81 -3.82 -11.22
C TYR A 40 7.29 -5.08 -11.96
N ALA A 41 8.59 -5.38 -11.92
CA ALA A 41 9.16 -6.55 -12.58
C ALA A 41 8.55 -7.86 -12.06
N GLU A 42 8.29 -7.96 -10.76
CA GLU A 42 7.63 -9.10 -10.13
C GLU A 42 6.16 -9.20 -10.53
N LEU A 43 5.44 -8.08 -10.61
CA LEU A 43 4.08 -8.07 -11.14
C LEU A 43 4.04 -8.61 -12.57
N GLU A 44 4.85 -8.03 -13.45
CA GLU A 44 4.90 -8.38 -14.86
C GLU A 44 5.25 -9.85 -15.06
N SER A 45 6.33 -10.33 -14.42
CA SER A 45 6.75 -11.72 -14.50
C SER A 45 5.69 -12.67 -13.96
N SER A 46 5.04 -12.35 -12.84
CA SER A 46 3.96 -13.17 -12.27
C SER A 46 2.78 -13.32 -13.23
N ILE A 47 2.36 -12.23 -13.88
CA ILE A 47 1.27 -12.27 -14.88
C ILE A 47 1.69 -13.12 -16.08
N ILE A 48 2.87 -12.87 -16.64
CA ILE A 48 3.38 -13.57 -17.84
C ILE A 48 3.52 -15.07 -17.58
N GLU A 49 4.11 -15.46 -16.45
CA GLU A 49 4.32 -16.85 -16.08
C GLU A 49 2.98 -17.56 -15.82
N ALA A 50 2.05 -16.93 -15.10
CA ALA A 50 0.74 -17.51 -14.82
C ALA A 50 -0.08 -17.73 -16.09
N VAL A 51 0.00 -16.81 -17.07
CA VAL A 51 -0.64 -17.00 -18.38
C VAL A 51 0.04 -18.12 -19.16
N LYS A 52 1.38 -18.13 -19.25
CA LYS A 52 2.14 -19.16 -19.99
C LYS A 52 1.93 -20.58 -19.47
N GLN A 53 1.73 -20.73 -18.16
CA GLN A 53 1.45 -22.04 -17.55
C GLN A 53 0.08 -22.59 -17.97
N GLN A 54 -0.88 -21.72 -18.27
CA GLN A 54 -2.26 -22.11 -18.61
C GLN A 54 -2.55 -22.06 -20.12
N SER A 55 -1.82 -21.23 -20.88
CA SER A 55 -1.92 -21.14 -22.34
C SER A 55 -0.55 -20.91 -22.97
N SER A 56 -0.21 -21.76 -23.93
CA SER A 56 1.02 -21.64 -24.74
C SER A 56 0.74 -21.16 -26.18
N GLU A 57 -0.49 -20.75 -26.48
CA GLU A 57 -0.94 -20.49 -27.85
C GLU A 57 -0.38 -19.18 -28.41
N LYS A 58 -0.26 -18.14 -27.57
CA LYS A 58 0.23 -16.81 -27.97
C LYS A 58 1.56 -16.46 -27.33
N LYS A 59 2.30 -15.56 -28.00
CA LYS A 59 3.59 -15.04 -27.52
C LYS A 59 3.45 -13.63 -26.96
N PHE A 60 4.05 -13.39 -25.80
CA PHE A 60 4.20 -12.04 -25.23
C PHE A 60 5.24 -11.24 -26.02
N VAL A 61 4.88 -10.00 -26.37
CA VAL A 61 5.76 -9.04 -27.06
C VAL A 61 5.63 -7.69 -26.39
N LYS A 62 6.74 -7.18 -25.84
CA LYS A 62 6.84 -5.79 -25.40
C LYS A 62 6.86 -4.89 -26.61
N THR A 63 6.02 -3.86 -26.59
CA THR A 63 5.78 -2.96 -27.71
C THR A 63 5.89 -1.52 -27.22
N PRO A 64 6.68 -0.65 -27.88
CA PRO A 64 6.74 0.76 -27.56
C PRO A 64 5.40 1.45 -27.82
N ALA A 65 5.08 2.48 -27.05
CA ALA A 65 3.91 3.33 -27.27
C ALA A 65 4.10 4.24 -28.49
N ALA A 66 3.81 3.69 -29.68
CA ALA A 66 3.83 4.46 -30.92
C ALA A 66 2.63 5.41 -31.01
N THR A 67 2.88 6.64 -31.47
CA THR A 67 1.84 7.68 -31.66
C THR A 67 0.73 7.24 -32.63
N ASP A 68 1.08 6.49 -33.68
CA ASP A 68 0.14 5.81 -34.58
C ASP A 68 0.26 4.28 -34.39
N PRO A 69 -0.60 3.67 -33.56
CA PRO A 69 -0.58 2.23 -33.31
C PRO A 69 -0.74 1.41 -34.58
N GLY A 70 -1.62 1.84 -35.49
CA GLY A 70 -1.96 1.10 -36.70
C GLY A 70 -0.80 1.04 -37.68
N ALA A 71 -0.15 2.18 -37.94
CA ALA A 71 1.03 2.24 -38.80
C ALA A 71 2.20 1.44 -38.22
N TYR A 72 2.42 1.53 -36.91
CA TYR A 72 3.45 0.77 -36.21
C TYR A 72 3.20 -0.74 -36.36
N LEU A 73 2.00 -1.21 -35.99
CA LEU A 73 1.66 -2.63 -36.06
C LEU A 73 1.74 -3.16 -37.49
N LEU A 74 1.43 -2.34 -38.51
CA LEU A 74 1.48 -2.75 -39.91
C LEU A 74 2.93 -3.00 -40.34
N ARG A 75 3.85 -2.18 -39.85
CA ARG A 75 5.28 -2.32 -40.15
C ARG A 75 5.88 -3.53 -39.44
N GLU A 76 5.55 -3.76 -38.17
CA GLU A 76 6.19 -4.80 -37.35
C GLU A 76 5.57 -6.19 -37.52
N PHE A 77 4.24 -6.29 -37.68
CA PHE A 77 3.52 -7.58 -37.63
C PHE A 77 3.00 -8.07 -38.98
N CYS A 78 3.15 -7.30 -40.05
CA CYS A 78 2.83 -7.74 -41.41
C CYS A 78 4.09 -7.85 -42.28
N LYS A 79 4.12 -8.85 -43.17
CA LYS A 79 5.16 -8.98 -44.19
C LYS A 79 5.00 -7.90 -45.28
N PRO A 80 6.07 -7.50 -45.99
CA PRO A 80 6.00 -6.46 -47.03
C PRO A 80 4.89 -6.66 -48.06
N GLU A 81 4.67 -7.90 -48.51
CA GLU A 81 3.63 -8.24 -49.48
C GLU A 81 2.24 -7.94 -48.94
N LYS A 82 2.01 -8.27 -47.66
CA LYS A 82 0.73 -7.99 -46.99
C LYS A 82 0.54 -6.48 -46.77
N ARG A 83 1.61 -5.74 -46.41
CA ARG A 83 1.55 -4.28 -46.26
C ARG A 83 1.12 -3.58 -47.55
N ALA A 84 1.57 -4.07 -48.71
CA ALA A 84 1.19 -3.51 -50.01
C ALA A 84 -0.32 -3.65 -50.32
N THR A 85 -1.02 -4.56 -49.63
CA THR A 85 -2.48 -4.72 -49.77
C THR A 85 -3.28 -3.73 -48.94
N TYR A 86 -2.67 -3.04 -47.98
CA TYR A 86 -3.34 -2.03 -47.18
C TYR A 86 -3.80 -0.86 -48.06
N ARG A 87 -4.99 -0.32 -47.75
CA ARG A 87 -5.56 0.86 -48.39
C ARG A 87 -5.99 1.84 -47.30
N PRO A 88 -5.53 3.11 -47.34
CA PRO A 88 -5.84 4.09 -46.29
C PRO A 88 -7.34 4.26 -46.02
N THR A 89 -8.19 4.09 -47.03
CA THR A 89 -9.64 4.21 -46.91
C THR A 89 -10.30 3.15 -46.02
N LYS A 90 -9.62 2.05 -45.72
CA LYS A 90 -10.16 0.94 -44.91
C LYS A 90 -9.98 1.13 -43.40
N GLY A 91 -9.00 1.94 -42.99
CA GLY A 91 -8.55 2.04 -41.60
C GLY A 91 -7.74 0.81 -41.16
N TYR A 92 -6.77 1.03 -40.27
CA TYR A 92 -5.91 -0.03 -39.75
C TYR A 92 -6.67 -1.11 -38.97
N PRO A 93 -7.58 -0.79 -38.01
CA PRO A 93 -8.24 -1.81 -37.19
C PRO A 93 -8.98 -2.85 -38.03
N LYS A 94 -9.78 -2.38 -39.00
CA LYS A 94 -10.51 -3.24 -39.93
C LYS A 94 -9.61 -4.06 -40.83
N PHE A 95 -8.49 -3.48 -41.30
CA PHE A 95 -7.51 -4.22 -42.09
C PHE A 95 -6.92 -5.41 -41.32
N PHE A 96 -6.52 -5.22 -40.06
CA PHE A 96 -6.00 -6.30 -39.22
C PHE A 96 -7.08 -7.32 -38.89
N ALA A 97 -8.29 -6.87 -38.55
CA ALA A 97 -9.42 -7.73 -38.20
C ALA A 97 -9.79 -8.71 -39.32
N GLU A 98 -9.72 -8.28 -40.59
CA GLU A 98 -10.04 -9.11 -41.77
C GLU A 98 -8.86 -9.95 -42.28
N SER A 99 -7.63 -9.71 -41.81
CA SER A 99 -6.44 -10.42 -42.27
C SER A 99 -6.16 -11.62 -41.38
N ASP A 100 -6.60 -12.82 -41.77
CA ASP A 100 -6.38 -14.05 -40.99
C ASP A 100 -4.95 -14.61 -41.08
N ASP A 101 -4.17 -14.18 -42.07
CA ASP A 101 -2.83 -14.64 -42.42
C ASP A 101 -1.67 -13.84 -41.78
N ILE A 102 -1.93 -13.16 -40.67
CA ILE A 102 -0.93 -12.33 -39.97
C ILE A 102 -0.59 -12.89 -38.59
N VAL A 103 0.64 -12.64 -38.15
CA VAL A 103 1.15 -13.14 -36.86
C VAL A 103 0.63 -12.34 -35.66
N LEU A 104 -0.04 -11.21 -35.89
CA LEU A 104 -0.53 -10.31 -34.83
C LEU A 104 -1.51 -11.04 -33.89
N HIS A 105 -2.40 -11.87 -34.43
CA HIS A 105 -3.46 -12.53 -33.66
C HIS A 105 -2.91 -13.54 -32.64
N ASP A 106 -1.69 -14.02 -32.85
CA ASP A 106 -0.99 -14.96 -31.98
C ASP A 106 -0.14 -14.25 -30.90
N ARG A 107 -0.50 -13.02 -30.52
CA ARG A 107 0.30 -12.18 -29.62
C ARG A 107 -0.49 -11.63 -28.45
N TYR A 108 0.19 -11.61 -27.30
CA TYR A 108 -0.09 -10.70 -26.20
C TYR A 108 0.82 -9.48 -26.37
N LEU A 109 0.25 -8.32 -26.65
CA LEU A 109 0.99 -7.09 -26.90
C LEU A 109 0.99 -6.26 -25.62
N TRP A 110 2.15 -6.15 -24.97
CA TRP A 110 2.31 -5.32 -23.78
C TRP A 110 2.84 -3.95 -24.18
N VAL A 111 2.06 -2.89 -23.96
CA VAL A 111 2.37 -1.53 -24.39
C VAL A 111 2.45 -0.64 -23.16
N GLN A 112 3.64 -0.10 -22.87
CA GLN A 112 3.85 0.89 -21.82
C GLN A 112 3.66 2.28 -22.43
N ILE A 113 2.65 3.02 -21.94
CA ILE A 113 2.22 4.30 -22.49
C ILE A 113 2.62 5.43 -21.53
N ASP A 114 3.25 6.45 -22.07
CA ASP A 114 3.83 7.59 -21.36
C ASP A 114 3.18 8.94 -21.70
N ASP A 115 2.30 8.97 -22.71
CA ASP A 115 1.52 10.15 -23.13
C ASP A 115 0.01 9.86 -23.26
N VAL A 116 -0.81 10.82 -22.83
CA VAL A 116 -2.29 10.73 -22.84
C VAL A 116 -2.84 10.66 -24.27
N ASN A 117 -2.27 11.38 -25.23
CA ASN A 117 -2.75 11.31 -26.61
C ASN A 117 -2.46 9.94 -27.22
N CYS A 118 -1.28 9.39 -26.92
CA CYS A 118 -0.90 8.03 -27.27
C CYS A 118 -1.87 7.01 -26.66
N LEU A 119 -2.23 7.17 -25.38
CA LEU A 119 -3.23 6.34 -24.70
C LEU A 119 -4.57 6.33 -25.46
N GLU A 120 -5.10 7.50 -25.80
CA GLU A 120 -6.37 7.60 -26.52
C GLU A 120 -6.31 6.97 -27.92
N ASN A 121 -5.19 7.13 -28.63
CA ASN A 121 -4.98 6.48 -29.93
C ASN A 121 -4.96 4.94 -29.81
N TRP A 122 -4.26 4.40 -28.82
CA TRP A 122 -4.22 2.96 -28.55
C TRP A 122 -5.59 2.43 -28.13
N LEU A 123 -6.29 3.10 -27.21
CA LEU A 123 -7.63 2.72 -26.77
C LEU A 123 -8.63 2.70 -27.94
N ALA A 124 -8.60 3.73 -28.80
CA ALA A 124 -9.45 3.79 -29.99
C ALA A 124 -9.14 2.65 -30.97
N PHE A 125 -7.86 2.43 -31.28
CA PHE A 125 -7.43 1.35 -32.18
C PHE A 125 -7.87 -0.03 -31.66
N VAL A 126 -7.59 -0.34 -30.39
CA VAL A 126 -7.90 -1.65 -29.80
C VAL A 126 -9.42 -1.88 -29.76
N SER A 127 -10.20 -0.87 -29.36
CA SER A 127 -11.65 -0.98 -29.30
C SER A 127 -12.27 -1.27 -30.68
N GLU A 128 -11.80 -0.56 -31.71
CA GLU A 128 -12.26 -0.77 -33.09
C GLU A 128 -11.80 -2.14 -33.62
N TYR A 129 -10.55 -2.54 -33.37
CA TYR A 129 -10.03 -3.83 -33.80
C TYR A 129 -10.82 -5.00 -33.20
N VAL A 130 -11.06 -4.98 -31.88
CA VAL A 130 -11.84 -6.02 -31.18
C VAL A 130 -13.26 -6.10 -31.73
N LYS A 131 -13.88 -4.94 -32.00
CA LYS A 131 -15.22 -4.87 -32.59
C LYS A 131 -15.25 -5.51 -33.98
N GLU A 132 -14.32 -5.15 -34.86
CA GLU A 132 -14.30 -5.62 -36.26
C GLU A 132 -13.85 -7.09 -36.36
N ARG A 133 -12.99 -7.59 -35.46
CA ARG A 133 -12.55 -9.00 -35.44
C ARG A 133 -13.70 -9.93 -35.08
N GLY A 134 -14.60 -9.49 -34.21
CA GLY A 134 -15.76 -10.24 -33.78
C GLY A 134 -15.42 -11.39 -32.82
N LYS A 135 -16.44 -12.20 -32.49
CA LYS A 135 -16.31 -13.35 -31.57
C LYS A 135 -15.85 -14.61 -32.32
N ASN A 136 -15.25 -15.56 -31.61
CA ASN A 136 -14.85 -16.89 -32.09
C ASN A 136 -13.72 -16.91 -33.13
N LYS A 137 -12.98 -15.82 -33.28
CA LYS A 137 -11.74 -15.77 -34.06
C LYS A 137 -10.57 -15.59 -33.11
N ASN A 138 -9.45 -16.21 -33.44
CA ASN A 138 -8.17 -15.91 -32.80
C ASN A 138 -7.90 -14.40 -32.90
N THR A 139 -7.72 -13.75 -31.75
CA THR A 139 -7.56 -12.29 -31.65
C THR A 139 -6.27 -11.94 -30.93
N ALA A 140 -5.65 -10.84 -31.33
CA ALA A 140 -4.59 -10.23 -30.56
C ALA A 140 -5.17 -9.68 -29.25
N VAL A 141 -4.41 -9.82 -28.16
CA VAL A 141 -4.79 -9.33 -26.85
C VAL A 141 -3.82 -8.21 -26.47
N PHE A 142 -4.36 -7.04 -26.19
CA PHE A 142 -3.59 -5.85 -25.86
C PHE A 142 -3.60 -5.63 -24.35
N ILE A 143 -2.42 -5.47 -23.77
CA ILE A 143 -2.19 -5.11 -22.37
C ILE A 143 -1.60 -3.71 -22.41
N LEU A 144 -2.46 -2.71 -22.26
CA LEU A 144 -2.06 -1.31 -22.23
C LEU A 144 -1.74 -0.94 -20.78
N GLU A 145 -0.65 -0.25 -20.56
CA GLU A 145 -0.21 0.19 -19.24
C GLU A 145 -0.08 1.71 -19.22
N TRP A 146 -0.70 2.35 -18.24
CA TRP A 146 -0.77 3.81 -18.12
C TRP A 146 -0.48 4.25 -16.68
N ALA A 147 0.60 5.00 -16.51
CA ALA A 147 0.97 5.67 -15.27
C ALA A 147 0.55 7.14 -15.34
N GLY A 148 -0.61 7.48 -14.76
CA GLY A 148 -1.10 8.85 -14.81
C GLY A 148 -2.42 9.08 -14.07
N ASP A 149 -2.66 10.33 -13.70
CA ASP A 149 -3.84 10.77 -12.96
C ASP A 149 -5.05 11.00 -13.89
N GLU A 150 -4.80 11.22 -15.18
CA GLU A 150 -5.85 11.46 -16.16
C GLU A 150 -6.76 10.24 -16.32
N GLN A 151 -8.06 10.51 -16.34
CA GLN A 151 -9.04 9.46 -16.52
C GLN A 151 -9.08 9.00 -17.97
N ALA A 152 -8.59 7.79 -18.21
CA ALA A 152 -8.68 7.12 -19.50
C ALA A 152 -10.13 7.00 -19.97
N SER A 153 -10.39 7.22 -21.26
CA SER A 153 -11.73 7.06 -21.80
C SER A 153 -12.17 5.59 -21.79
N VAL A 154 -13.39 5.34 -21.32
CA VAL A 154 -13.95 3.98 -21.32
C VAL A 154 -14.27 3.58 -22.75
N LYS A 155 -13.57 2.56 -23.27
CA LYS A 155 -13.85 1.99 -24.60
C LYS A 155 -14.37 0.57 -24.51
N LYS A 156 -15.31 0.23 -25.40
CA LYS A 156 -15.88 -1.12 -25.47
C LYS A 156 -14.81 -2.14 -25.88
N GLY A 157 -14.81 -3.30 -25.23
CA GLY A 157 -13.87 -4.39 -25.52
C GLY A 157 -12.54 -4.27 -24.80
N ILE A 158 -12.38 -3.28 -23.91
CA ILE A 158 -11.19 -3.09 -23.07
C ILE A 158 -11.64 -3.07 -21.61
N LYS A 159 -11.06 -3.95 -20.79
CA LYS A 159 -11.32 -3.98 -19.34
C LYS A 159 -10.27 -3.15 -18.59
N ILE A 160 -10.70 -2.28 -17.69
CA ILE A 160 -9.81 -1.40 -16.94
C ILE A 160 -9.52 -2.02 -15.57
N PHE A 161 -8.25 -1.99 -15.17
CA PHE A 161 -7.74 -2.42 -13.87
C PHE A 161 -6.92 -1.30 -13.25
N SER A 162 -7.56 -0.48 -12.42
CA SER A 162 -6.87 0.56 -11.64
C SER A 162 -6.30 -0.04 -10.37
N LEU A 163 -4.99 0.06 -10.14
CA LEU A 163 -4.38 -0.37 -8.89
C LEU A 163 -4.99 0.40 -7.70
N ASP A 164 -5.22 1.69 -7.87
CA ASP A 164 -5.80 2.58 -6.85
C ASP A 164 -7.24 2.19 -6.45
N ASP A 165 -7.97 1.44 -7.30
CA ASP A 165 -9.30 0.92 -6.96
C ASP A 165 -9.23 -0.39 -6.15
N PHE A 166 -8.11 -1.12 -6.25
CA PHE A 166 -7.89 -2.39 -5.56
C PHE A 166 -7.20 -2.19 -4.22
N ILE A 167 -6.33 -1.18 -4.11
CA ILE A 167 -5.42 -1.01 -2.98
C ILE A 167 -5.86 0.19 -2.16
N GLY A 168 -6.15 -0.05 -0.88
CA GLY A 168 -6.48 1.01 0.09
C GLY A 168 -5.65 0.95 1.37
N ASP A 169 -6.06 1.73 2.35
CA ASP A 169 -5.42 1.80 3.68
C ASP A 169 -5.36 0.44 4.37
N TYR A 170 -6.39 -0.38 4.20
CA TYR A 170 -6.44 -1.71 4.77
C TYR A 170 -5.31 -2.61 4.25
N ASP A 171 -5.08 -2.64 2.93
CA ASP A 171 -4.05 -3.47 2.30
C ASP A 171 -2.64 -3.08 2.75
N ARG A 172 -2.43 -1.77 2.96
CA ARG A 172 -1.17 -1.22 3.50
C ARG A 172 -0.92 -1.68 4.92
N ILE A 173 -1.94 -1.67 5.78
CA ILE A 173 -1.85 -2.18 7.15
C ILE A 173 -1.56 -3.69 7.13
N VAL A 174 -2.28 -4.46 6.31
CA VAL A 174 -2.05 -5.91 6.16
C VAL A 174 -0.62 -6.19 5.72
N PHE A 175 -0.12 -5.48 4.71
CA PHE A 175 1.27 -5.56 4.27
C PHE A 175 2.23 -5.26 5.43
N ALA A 176 2.03 -4.15 6.13
CA ALA A 176 2.91 -3.72 7.20
C ALA A 176 2.94 -4.73 8.37
N VAL A 177 1.81 -5.33 8.72
CA VAL A 177 1.71 -6.39 9.76
C VAL A 177 2.47 -7.65 9.32
N LEU A 178 2.22 -8.13 8.11
CA LEU A 178 2.89 -9.33 7.57
C LEU A 178 4.40 -9.11 7.45
N ALA A 179 4.81 -7.97 6.92
CA ALA A 179 6.22 -7.58 6.79
C ALA A 179 6.90 -7.44 8.15
N SER A 180 6.27 -6.78 9.12
CA SER A 180 6.80 -6.60 10.47
C SER A 180 6.86 -7.91 11.27
N SER A 181 6.11 -8.94 10.89
CA SER A 181 6.19 -10.26 11.56
C SER A 181 7.60 -10.87 11.50
N SER A 182 8.36 -10.57 10.44
CA SER A 182 9.68 -11.12 10.15
C SER A 182 10.83 -10.48 10.94
N ILE A 183 10.62 -9.30 11.54
CA ILE A 183 11.67 -8.58 12.26
C ILE A 183 11.93 -9.19 13.64
N ARG A 184 13.11 -8.95 14.21
CA ARG A 184 13.51 -9.44 15.54
C ARG A 184 13.23 -8.40 16.63
N GLU A 185 11.96 -8.23 16.96
CA GLU A 185 11.48 -7.32 18.02
C GLU A 185 10.36 -7.99 18.84
N SER A 186 9.96 -7.38 19.95
CA SER A 186 8.81 -7.85 20.73
C SER A 186 7.51 -7.74 19.94
N ALA A 187 6.50 -8.55 20.29
CA ALA A 187 5.20 -8.51 19.62
C ALA A 187 4.57 -7.11 19.64
N PHE A 188 4.76 -6.37 20.73
CA PHE A 188 4.30 -4.98 20.85
C PHE A 188 5.00 -4.07 19.83
N ILE A 189 6.33 -4.12 19.77
CA ILE A 189 7.10 -3.26 18.86
C ILE A 189 6.78 -3.59 17.39
N LYS A 190 6.55 -4.87 17.06
CA LYS A 190 6.08 -5.27 15.72
C LYS A 190 4.75 -4.62 15.35
N LYS A 191 3.78 -4.60 16.27
CA LYS A 191 2.48 -3.93 16.07
C LYS A 191 2.65 -2.43 15.92
N TYR A 192 3.50 -1.81 16.76
CA TYR A 192 3.78 -0.38 16.67
C TYR A 192 4.42 0.01 15.34
N ILE A 193 5.43 -0.73 14.88
CA ILE A 193 6.07 -0.48 13.57
C ILE A 193 5.05 -0.62 12.44
N ALA A 194 4.23 -1.66 12.45
CA ALA A 194 3.23 -1.87 11.41
C ALA A 194 2.27 -0.68 11.28
N GLU A 195 1.76 -0.18 12.42
CA GLU A 195 0.88 0.98 12.47
C GLU A 195 1.61 2.28 12.08
N LEU A 196 2.83 2.47 12.59
CA LEU A 196 3.62 3.67 12.32
C LEU A 196 3.97 3.80 10.83
N VAL A 197 4.44 2.72 10.22
CA VAL A 197 4.76 2.69 8.78
C VAL A 197 3.50 2.94 7.94
N ALA A 198 2.39 2.30 8.30
CA ALA A 198 1.10 2.50 7.62
C ALA A 198 0.53 3.92 7.80
N ASN A 199 0.98 4.73 8.75
CA ASN A 199 0.56 6.13 8.83
C ASN A 199 1.56 7.06 8.12
N VAL A 200 2.86 6.85 8.36
CA VAL A 200 3.92 7.76 7.89
C VAL A 200 4.23 7.56 6.40
N ALA A 201 4.49 6.33 5.93
CA ALA A 201 4.92 6.10 4.55
C ALA A 201 3.81 6.30 3.50
N GLY A 202 2.52 6.27 3.89
CA GLY A 202 1.42 6.47 2.94
C GLY A 202 1.30 5.33 1.92
N ASN A 203 0.73 5.62 0.75
CA ASN A 203 0.43 4.61 -0.30
C ASN A 203 1.66 4.05 -1.01
N ASP A 204 2.84 4.52 -0.64
CA ASP A 204 4.10 4.04 -1.16
C ASP A 204 4.52 2.73 -0.46
N ILE A 205 4.17 1.60 -1.06
CA ILE A 205 4.41 0.26 -0.49
C ILE A 205 5.91 -0.09 -0.44
N GLU A 206 6.70 0.39 -1.41
CA GLU A 206 8.14 0.17 -1.39
C GLU A 206 8.82 1.02 -0.32
N LEU A 207 8.35 2.25 -0.09
CA LEU A 207 8.81 3.05 1.05
C LEU A 207 8.42 2.39 2.38
N CYS A 208 7.21 1.81 2.46
CA CYS A 208 6.80 1.02 3.62
C CYS A 208 7.79 -0.14 3.87
N ALA A 209 8.17 -0.85 2.81
CA ALA A 209 9.16 -1.92 2.90
C ALA A 209 10.52 -1.43 3.42
N GLU A 210 11.04 -0.33 2.90
CA GLU A 210 12.31 0.26 3.35
C GLU A 210 12.28 0.64 4.84
N CYS A 211 11.17 1.24 5.30
CA CYS A 211 10.98 1.60 6.71
C CYS A 211 10.95 0.36 7.62
N ILE A 212 10.32 -0.74 7.18
CA ILE A 212 10.23 -1.98 7.99
C ILE A 212 11.57 -2.73 7.99
N GLN A 213 12.27 -2.80 6.86
CA GLN A 213 13.56 -3.49 6.77
C GLN A 213 14.66 -2.77 7.57
N ASN A 214 14.56 -1.45 7.67
CA ASN A 214 15.47 -0.59 8.42
C ASN A 214 14.75 0.02 9.63
N HIS A 215 13.98 -0.81 10.35
CA HIS A 215 13.08 -0.33 11.40
C HIS A 215 13.77 0.41 12.55
N LYS A 216 15.03 0.10 12.86
CA LYS A 216 15.75 0.76 13.97
C LYS A 216 15.96 2.26 13.75
N PRO A 217 16.68 2.71 12.70
CA PRO A 217 16.83 4.14 12.42
C PRO A 217 15.49 4.81 12.12
N PHE A 218 14.56 4.08 11.49
CA PHE A 218 13.21 4.58 11.26
C PHE A 218 12.48 4.89 12.58
N LEU A 219 12.53 4.01 13.58
CA LEU A 219 11.87 4.24 14.88
C LEU A 219 12.52 5.37 15.70
N GLU A 220 13.81 5.63 15.50
CA GLU A 220 14.53 6.71 16.19
C GLU A 220 14.10 8.07 15.64
N ASN A 221 14.02 8.22 14.33
CA ASN A 221 13.55 9.44 13.69
C ASN A 221 12.91 9.13 12.32
N PRO A 222 11.58 8.92 12.28
CA PRO A 222 10.88 8.52 11.05
C PRO A 222 11.07 9.50 9.89
N LEU A 223 10.99 10.81 10.17
CA LEU A 223 11.10 11.83 9.14
C LEU A 223 12.51 11.91 8.56
N ALA A 224 13.54 11.90 9.42
CA ALA A 224 14.92 11.93 8.96
C ALA A 224 15.27 10.69 8.14
N PHE A 225 14.83 9.51 8.59
CA PHE A 225 15.03 8.27 7.85
C PHE A 225 14.38 8.29 6.46
N ILE A 226 13.14 8.79 6.36
CA ILE A 226 12.44 8.89 5.08
C ILE A 226 13.12 9.90 4.16
N ARG A 227 13.53 11.08 4.66
CA ARG A 227 14.25 12.07 3.85
C ARG A 227 15.53 11.51 3.26
N MET A 228 16.34 10.83 4.08
CA MET A 228 17.54 10.14 3.63
C MET A 228 17.21 9.07 2.58
N THR A 229 16.15 8.27 2.79
CA THR A 229 15.70 7.26 1.82
C THR A 229 15.30 7.88 0.48
N VAL A 230 14.63 9.04 0.51
CA VAL A 230 14.23 9.78 -0.69
C VAL A 230 15.43 10.34 -1.46
N GLU A 231 16.48 10.75 -0.74
CA GLU A 231 17.70 11.32 -1.34
C GLU A 231 18.66 10.26 -1.86
N GLU A 232 18.80 9.12 -1.18
CA GLU A 232 19.88 8.16 -1.42
C GLU A 232 19.43 6.87 -2.15
N LYS A 233 18.12 6.59 -2.19
CA LYS A 233 17.60 5.33 -2.73
C LYS A 233 16.62 5.54 -3.87
N GLU A 234 16.54 4.52 -4.69
CA GLU A 234 15.58 4.38 -5.78
C GLU A 234 14.64 3.21 -5.48
N ARG A 235 13.46 3.25 -6.08
CA ARG A 235 12.51 2.15 -6.12
C ARG A 235 13.06 1.00 -6.95
N SER A 236 12.37 -0.14 -6.88
CA SER A 236 12.67 -1.32 -7.69
C SER A 236 12.64 -1.09 -9.21
N ASP A 237 11.92 -0.08 -9.68
CA ASP A 237 11.84 0.31 -11.10
C ASP A 237 12.89 1.36 -11.50
N GLY A 238 13.78 1.76 -10.58
CA GLY A 238 14.81 2.78 -10.78
C GLY A 238 14.31 4.22 -10.65
N THR A 239 13.03 4.45 -10.36
CA THR A 239 12.53 5.81 -10.12
C THR A 239 12.78 6.24 -8.68
N CYS A 240 12.95 7.54 -8.46
CA CYS A 240 13.18 8.07 -7.11
C CYS A 240 11.93 7.96 -6.23
N PHE A 241 12.12 7.76 -4.93
CA PHE A 241 11.05 7.96 -3.96
C PHE A 241 10.57 9.42 -3.96
N ARG A 242 9.31 9.64 -3.61
CA ARG A 242 8.74 10.99 -3.44
C ARG A 242 8.01 11.04 -2.12
N TYR A 243 8.22 12.10 -1.36
CA TYR A 243 7.59 12.28 -0.06
C TYR A 243 7.18 13.74 0.14
N THR A 244 5.89 13.96 0.38
CA THR A 244 5.28 15.31 0.40
C THR A 244 4.81 15.75 1.78
N LYS A 245 4.77 14.84 2.76
CA LYS A 245 4.29 15.15 4.11
C LYS A 245 5.27 16.05 4.86
N THR A 246 4.72 17.05 5.54
CA THR A 246 5.42 18.01 6.39
C THR A 246 5.86 17.40 7.72
N SER A 247 6.69 18.11 8.49
CA SER A 247 7.10 17.67 9.84
C SER A 247 5.90 17.51 10.77
N GLU A 248 4.98 18.48 10.75
CA GLU A 248 3.78 18.51 11.60
C GLU A 248 2.85 17.33 11.28
N GLU A 249 2.67 17.01 9.99
CA GLU A 249 1.89 15.84 9.57
C GLU A 249 2.55 14.54 10.06
N VAL A 250 3.88 14.42 9.95
CA VAL A 250 4.58 13.22 10.41
C VAL A 250 4.52 13.08 11.93
N GLU A 251 4.69 14.16 12.68
CA GLU A 251 4.52 14.16 14.14
C GLU A 251 3.11 13.72 14.54
N HIS A 252 2.09 14.22 13.84
CA HIS A 252 0.71 13.78 14.02
C HIS A 252 0.52 12.29 13.70
N PHE A 253 1.11 11.78 12.62
CA PHE A 253 1.03 10.35 12.26
C PHE A 253 1.75 9.43 13.26
N ILE A 254 2.88 9.88 13.81
CA ILE A 254 3.58 9.17 14.89
C ILE A 254 2.67 9.11 16.11
N TRP A 255 2.11 10.25 16.53
CA TRP A 255 1.18 10.32 17.65
C TRP A 255 -0.04 9.42 17.42
N LEU A 256 -0.66 9.45 16.23
CA LEU A 256 -1.82 8.61 15.91
C LEU A 256 -1.50 7.12 15.99
N ALA A 257 -0.32 6.70 15.51
CA ALA A 257 0.13 5.32 15.65
C ALA A 257 0.28 4.92 17.12
N GLN A 258 0.77 5.83 17.96
CA GLN A 258 0.91 5.62 19.40
C GLN A 258 -0.45 5.58 20.11
N ILE A 259 -1.43 6.41 19.72
CA ILE A 259 -2.80 6.31 20.24
C ILE A 259 -3.39 4.93 19.97
N LYS A 260 -3.19 4.38 18.77
CA LYS A 260 -3.74 3.06 18.41
C LYS A 260 -3.04 1.88 19.07
N THR A 261 -1.80 2.04 19.52
CA THR A 261 -0.97 0.91 19.99
C THR A 261 -0.52 1.03 21.44
N ILE A 262 -0.11 2.21 21.89
CA ILE A 262 0.35 2.48 23.26
C ILE A 262 -0.81 2.75 24.20
N TYR A 263 -1.83 3.50 23.75
CA TYR A 263 -2.96 3.86 24.61
C TYR A 263 -3.72 2.65 25.18
N PRO A 264 -3.99 1.59 24.40
CA PRO A 264 -4.55 0.35 24.95
C PRO A 264 -3.68 -0.25 26.05
N HIS A 265 -2.36 -0.23 25.90
CA HIS A 265 -1.45 -0.78 26.90
C HIS A 265 -1.36 0.07 28.18
N LEU A 266 -1.49 1.40 28.03
CA LEU A 266 -1.61 2.31 29.18
C LEU A 266 -2.88 2.01 29.99
N GLU A 267 -3.97 1.70 29.30
CA GLU A 267 -5.26 1.40 29.93
C GLU A 267 -5.27 0.03 30.59
N GLU A 268 -4.69 -0.99 29.95
CA GLU A 268 -4.47 -2.32 30.57
C GLU A 268 -3.67 -2.18 31.88
N TYR A 269 -2.56 -1.43 31.86
CA TYR A 269 -1.78 -1.17 33.07
C TYR A 269 -2.60 -0.46 34.15
N ARG A 270 -3.40 0.54 33.78
CA ARG A 270 -4.27 1.26 34.72
C ARG A 270 -5.25 0.31 35.37
N GLU A 271 -5.93 -0.53 34.59
CA GLU A 271 -6.90 -1.51 35.09
C GLU A 271 -6.24 -2.51 36.04
N GLU A 272 -5.09 -3.09 35.68
CA GLU A 272 -4.34 -4.01 36.53
C GLU A 272 -3.90 -3.35 37.84
N PHE A 273 -3.41 -2.11 37.78
CA PHE A 273 -2.99 -1.36 38.95
C PHE A 273 -4.17 -1.09 39.88
N VAL A 274 -5.31 -0.64 39.34
CA VAL A 274 -6.53 -0.40 40.10
C VAL A 274 -7.02 -1.68 40.75
N GLN A 275 -7.02 -2.80 40.01
CA GLN A 275 -7.45 -4.10 40.53
C GLN A 275 -6.56 -4.54 41.70
N LYS A 276 -5.24 -4.45 41.53
CA LYS A 276 -4.26 -4.82 42.55
C LYS A 276 -4.39 -4.00 43.83
N HIS A 277 -4.64 -2.69 43.71
CA HIS A 277 -4.74 -1.78 44.84
C HIS A 277 -6.18 -1.41 45.22
N SER A 278 -7.17 -2.15 44.71
CA SER A 278 -8.60 -1.82 44.81
C SER A 278 -9.05 -1.48 46.22
N ARG A 279 -8.68 -2.30 47.23
CA ARG A 279 -9.06 -2.05 48.63
C ARG A 279 -8.50 -0.74 49.18
N ALA A 280 -7.28 -0.36 48.79
CA ALA A 280 -6.65 0.87 49.25
C ALA A 280 -7.28 2.07 48.53
N ILE A 281 -7.54 1.96 47.24
CA ILE A 281 -8.22 2.98 46.43
C ILE A 281 -9.64 3.23 46.96
N SER A 282 -10.45 2.18 47.16
CA SER A 282 -11.83 2.30 47.65
C SER A 282 -11.94 3.05 48.98
N LYS A 283 -10.94 2.92 49.86
CA LYS A 283 -10.92 3.64 51.15
C LYS A 283 -10.74 5.16 51.00
N GLN A 284 -10.22 5.61 49.87
CA GLN A 284 -10.01 7.02 49.56
C GLN A 284 -11.19 7.61 48.78
N LEU A 285 -12.17 6.80 48.38
CA LEU A 285 -13.32 7.27 47.62
C LEU A 285 -14.45 7.71 48.57
N PRO A 286 -15.20 8.77 48.20
CA PRO A 286 -15.07 9.56 46.97
C PRO A 286 -13.87 10.52 47.00
N ILE A 287 -13.20 10.70 45.86
CA ILE A 287 -12.06 11.63 45.70
C ILE A 287 -12.32 12.63 44.57
N SER A 288 -11.95 13.89 44.79
CA SER A 288 -12.02 14.94 43.77
C SER A 288 -10.70 15.01 43.00
N ALA A 289 -10.77 14.86 41.68
CA ALA A 289 -9.67 15.09 40.75
C ALA A 289 -9.32 16.57 40.67
N SER A 290 -8.15 16.88 40.09
CA SER A 290 -7.66 18.26 39.92
C SER A 290 -8.57 19.16 39.06
N TYR A 291 -9.43 18.58 38.23
CA TYR A 291 -10.39 19.28 37.36
C TYR A 291 -11.84 19.24 37.88
N GLY A 292 -12.05 18.81 39.13
CA GLY A 292 -13.38 18.80 39.77
C GLY A 292 -14.22 17.55 39.52
N GLU A 293 -13.71 16.57 38.77
CA GLU A 293 -14.34 15.25 38.64
C GLU A 293 -14.31 14.52 39.99
N ILE A 294 -15.43 13.88 40.37
CA ILE A 294 -15.50 13.08 41.61
C ILE A 294 -15.58 11.62 41.22
N TYR A 295 -14.55 10.85 41.60
CA TYR A 295 -14.56 9.40 41.41
C TYR A 295 -15.23 8.73 42.59
N ASN A 296 -16.19 7.84 42.30
CA ASN A 296 -16.92 7.04 43.29
C ASN A 296 -16.61 5.54 43.15
N ASP A 297 -16.20 5.09 41.97
CA ASP A 297 -15.77 3.72 41.69
C ASP A 297 -14.24 3.69 41.49
N PRO A 298 -13.49 2.76 42.14
CA PRO A 298 -12.07 2.58 41.89
C PRO A 298 -11.71 2.40 40.41
N LYS A 299 -12.59 1.75 39.62
CA LYS A 299 -12.39 1.47 38.19
C LYS A 299 -12.31 2.73 37.33
N ASP A 300 -12.92 3.82 37.78
CA ASP A 300 -12.94 5.09 37.05
C ASP A 300 -11.72 5.96 37.36
N VAL A 301 -10.88 5.56 38.33
CA VAL A 301 -9.76 6.40 38.77
C VAL A 301 -8.64 6.40 37.73
N GLU A 302 -8.37 7.59 37.20
CA GLU A 302 -7.32 7.86 36.21
C GLU A 302 -5.90 7.76 36.80
N LEU A 303 -4.91 7.47 35.95
CA LEU A 303 -3.49 7.37 36.33
C LEU A 303 -2.95 8.62 37.06
N GLY A 304 -3.42 9.81 36.68
CA GLY A 304 -3.07 11.07 37.34
C GLY A 304 -3.49 11.09 38.82
N THR A 305 -4.71 10.64 39.10
CA THR A 305 -5.28 10.57 40.44
C THR A 305 -4.63 9.47 41.27
N LEU A 306 -4.35 8.30 40.66
CA LEU A 306 -3.61 7.22 41.32
C LEU A 306 -2.22 7.68 41.76
N LYS A 307 -1.52 8.43 40.90
CA LYS A 307 -0.21 9.01 41.22
C LYS A 307 -0.30 10.01 42.38
N TYR A 308 -1.32 10.86 42.38
CA TYR A 308 -1.60 11.78 43.49
C TYR A 308 -1.86 11.03 44.80
N MET A 309 -2.64 9.95 44.78
CA MET A 309 -2.87 9.12 45.99
C MET A 309 -1.57 8.52 46.52
N ALA A 310 -0.68 8.06 45.64
CA ALA A 310 0.63 7.54 46.03
C ALA A 310 1.52 8.64 46.63
N ASP A 311 1.53 9.83 46.04
CA ASP A 311 2.34 10.97 46.52
C ASP A 311 1.91 11.46 47.91
N ASN A 312 0.63 11.34 48.24
CA ASN A 312 0.09 11.72 49.56
C ASN A 312 0.10 10.57 50.59
N GLY A 313 0.71 9.43 50.26
CA GLY A 313 0.79 8.27 51.16
C GLY A 313 -0.52 7.49 51.33
N CYS A 314 -1.55 7.80 50.55
CA CYS A 314 -2.82 7.07 50.54
C CYS A 314 -2.68 5.67 49.92
N LEU A 315 -1.70 5.48 49.03
CA LEU A 315 -1.29 4.18 48.48
C LEU A 315 0.15 3.87 48.90
N THR A 316 0.32 2.78 49.64
CA THR A 316 1.66 2.26 49.96
C THR A 316 2.16 1.40 48.81
N LEU A 317 3.16 1.90 48.08
CA LEU A 317 3.76 1.23 46.93
C LEU A 317 5.22 0.90 47.20
N SER A 318 5.72 -0.17 46.59
CA SER A 318 7.16 -0.35 46.46
C SER A 318 7.78 0.72 45.56
N THR A 319 9.09 0.95 45.68
CA THR A 319 9.81 1.88 44.80
C THR A 319 9.60 1.55 43.32
N SER A 320 9.61 0.27 42.95
CA SER A 320 9.40 -0.15 41.57
C SER A 320 7.99 0.16 41.06
N GLU A 321 6.96 -0.07 41.87
CA GLU A 321 5.57 0.22 41.49
C GLU A 321 5.33 1.72 41.34
N TYR A 322 5.91 2.51 42.25
CA TYR A 322 5.81 3.98 42.18
C TYR A 322 6.46 4.53 40.91
N GLU A 323 7.67 4.07 40.57
CA GLU A 323 8.36 4.51 39.35
C GLU A 323 7.61 4.08 38.09
N ASN A 324 7.03 2.88 38.06
CA ASN A 324 6.19 2.45 36.95
C ASN A 324 4.93 3.30 36.83
N LEU A 325 4.22 3.56 37.94
CA LEU A 325 3.02 4.41 37.93
C LEU A 325 3.33 5.81 37.39
N LYS A 326 4.48 6.38 37.80
CA LYS A 326 4.97 7.66 37.30
C LYS A 326 5.20 7.64 35.78
N LYS A 327 5.94 6.64 35.27
CA LYS A 327 6.21 6.49 33.83
C LYS A 327 4.94 6.41 33.01
N TYR A 328 4.00 5.55 33.41
CA TYR A 328 2.73 5.35 32.69
C TYR A 328 1.86 6.61 32.73
N LYS A 329 1.80 7.31 33.87
CA LYS A 329 1.10 8.59 34.00
C LYS A 329 1.72 9.67 33.09
N ASP A 330 3.05 9.77 33.03
CA ASP A 330 3.73 10.77 32.20
C ASP A 330 3.55 10.46 30.70
N ALA A 331 3.62 9.19 30.32
CA ALA A 331 3.35 8.74 28.97
C ALA A 331 1.91 9.04 28.51
N ARG A 332 0.91 8.71 29.35
CA ARG A 332 -0.50 9.05 29.11
C ARG A 332 -0.67 10.55 28.94
N ASN A 333 -0.07 11.34 29.84
CA ASN A 333 -0.18 12.80 29.79
C ASN A 333 0.39 13.39 28.48
N LYS A 334 1.56 12.92 28.04
CA LYS A 334 2.14 13.35 26.76
C LYS A 334 1.20 13.06 25.59
N LEU A 335 0.69 11.83 25.50
CA LEU A 335 -0.23 11.44 24.43
C LEU A 335 -1.54 12.23 24.48
N SER A 336 -2.10 12.51 25.65
CA SER A 336 -3.30 13.36 25.77
C SER A 336 -3.06 14.80 25.30
N HIS A 337 -1.82 15.29 25.32
CA HIS A 337 -1.43 16.62 24.86
C HIS A 337 -0.86 16.64 23.43
N LEU A 338 -1.22 15.65 22.60
CA LEU A 338 -0.78 15.53 21.20
C LEU A 338 0.75 15.38 21.03
N ALA A 339 1.48 15.02 22.09
CA ALA A 339 2.92 14.82 22.05
C ALA A 339 3.26 13.33 21.98
N ALA A 340 4.05 12.95 20.98
CA ALA A 340 4.53 11.59 20.82
C ALA A 340 5.64 11.23 21.84
N LEU A 341 5.71 9.95 22.20
CA LEU A 341 6.79 9.34 22.97
C LEU A 341 7.95 8.99 22.05
N SER A 342 9.18 9.10 22.54
CA SER A 342 10.35 8.55 21.87
C SER A 342 10.38 7.02 21.96
N ILE A 343 11.07 6.36 21.02
CA ILE A 343 11.21 4.90 21.06
C ILE A 343 11.86 4.38 22.35
N ASN A 344 12.75 5.17 22.98
CA ASN A 344 13.38 4.79 24.24
C ASN A 344 12.37 4.80 25.39
N GLU A 345 11.49 5.81 25.45
CA GLU A 345 10.41 5.85 26.43
C GLU A 345 9.47 4.66 26.27
N ILE A 346 9.11 4.32 25.03
CA ILE A 346 8.27 3.15 24.72
C ILE A 346 8.96 1.87 25.22
N LYS A 347 10.23 1.67 24.88
CA LYS A 347 10.98 0.48 25.31
C LYS A 347 11.14 0.41 26.83
N ASP A 348 11.31 1.54 27.50
CA ASP A 348 11.45 1.60 28.96
C ASP A 348 10.14 1.35 29.72
N MET A 349 8.98 1.57 29.07
CA MET A 349 7.68 1.19 29.60
C MET A 349 7.38 -0.32 29.48
N LEU A 350 7.96 -0.97 28.48
CA LEU A 350 7.74 -2.39 28.15
C LEU A 350 8.71 -3.36 28.85
N LYS A 351 9.64 -2.83 29.65
CA LYS A 351 10.56 -3.60 30.51
C LYS A 351 9.88 -3.90 31.84
#